data_AF-A0A328S023-F1
#
_entry.id   AF-A0A328S023-F1
#
_cell.length_a   1.000
_cell.length_b   1.000
_cell.length_c   1.000
_cell.angle_alpha   90.00
_cell.angle_beta   90.00
_cell.angle_gamma   90.00
#
_symmetry.space_group_name_H-M   'P 1'
#
loop_
_entity.id
_entity.type
_entity.pdbx_description
1 polymer ?
#
loop_
_entity_poly.entity_id
_entity_poly.type
_entity_poly.pdbx_seq_one_letter_code
_entity_poly.pdbx_strand_id
1 'polypeptide(L)'
;MVAEKYYDILRDITDIMNVKGAGDDDKPGIIYIRNEPECYTIGTRYYDDEIANYLDEVVDEWTGEESTLKKKSKKRSKKQDKVEELYYLWKLTLPE
;
A
#
# COMPACT_ATOMS: atom_id res chain seq x y z
N MET A 1 19.11 11.95 -12.90
CA MET A 1 17.90 12.75 -13.19
C MET A 1 16.64 11.90 -13.32
N VAL A 2 16.73 10.62 -13.69
CA VAL A 2 15.59 9.68 -13.65
C VAL A 2 15.13 9.38 -12.21
N ALA A 3 16.09 9.12 -11.32
CA ALA A 3 15.79 8.74 -9.94
C ALA A 3 15.04 9.81 -9.12
N GLU A 4 15.27 11.12 -9.35
CA GLU A 4 14.59 12.18 -8.59
C GLU A 4 13.09 12.20 -8.89
N LYS A 5 12.70 12.16 -10.17
CA LYS A 5 11.29 12.08 -10.57
C LYS A 5 10.60 10.84 -10.02
N TYR A 6 11.32 9.71 -9.99
CA TYR A 6 10.83 8.47 -9.40
C TYR A 6 10.53 8.62 -7.90
N TYR A 7 11.44 9.24 -7.15
CA TYR A 7 11.23 9.46 -5.71
C TYR A 7 10.12 10.48 -5.42
N ASP A 8 9.99 11.52 -6.24
CA ASP A 8 8.91 12.50 -6.11
C ASP A 8 7.54 11.85 -6.34
N ILE A 9 7.39 11.05 -7.41
CA ILE A 9 6.15 10.32 -7.69
C ILE A 9 5.81 9.36 -6.55
N LEU A 10 6.78 8.57 -6.08
CA LEU A 10 6.57 7.64 -4.96
C LEU A 10 6.16 8.35 -3.68
N ARG A 11 6.74 9.53 -3.43
CA ARG A 11 6.41 10.34 -2.27
C ARG A 11 4.96 10.81 -2.34
N ASP A 12 4.53 11.35 -3.49
CA ASP A 12 3.16 11.83 -3.67
C ASP A 12 2.15 10.68 -3.55
N ILE A 13 2.45 9.51 -4.15
CA ILE A 13 1.64 8.30 -4.02
C ILE A 13 1.55 7.87 -2.55
N THR A 14 2.68 7.88 -1.83
CA THR A 14 2.73 7.51 -0.41
C THR A 14 1.89 8.47 0.43
N ASP A 15 1.93 9.77 0.15
CA ASP A 15 1.14 10.76 0.88
C ASP A 15 -0.36 10.56 0.65
N ILE A 16 -0.78 10.39 -0.61
CA ILE A 16 -2.20 10.14 -0.95
C ILE A 16 -2.68 8.82 -0.33
N MET A 17 -1.94 7.74 -0.48
CA MET A 17 -2.32 6.44 0.11
C MET A 17 -2.32 6.47 1.64
N ASN A 18 -1.49 7.30 2.27
CA ASN A 18 -1.49 7.43 3.71
C ASN A 18 -2.69 8.22 4.22
N VAL A 19 -3.16 9.22 3.46
CA VAL A 19 -4.34 10.05 3.82
C VAL A 19 -5.64 9.34 3.44
N LYS A 20 -5.74 8.82 2.22
CA LYS A 20 -6.95 8.21 1.66
C LYS A 20 -7.11 6.74 2.00
N GLY A 21 -5.98 6.04 2.17
CA GLY A 21 -5.98 4.67 2.66
C GLY A 21 -6.20 4.58 4.17
N ALA A 22 -6.18 5.73 4.87
CA ALA A 22 -6.58 5.86 6.26
C ALA A 22 -8.10 6.05 6.30
N GLY A 23 -8.76 5.38 7.23
CA GLY A 23 -10.18 5.65 7.51
C GLY A 23 -10.34 6.91 8.37
N ASP A 24 -11.43 6.99 9.12
CA ASP A 24 -11.75 8.12 10.02
C ASP A 24 -10.86 8.22 11.28
N ASP A 25 -9.99 7.23 11.50
CA ASP A 25 -9.04 7.25 12.62
C ASP A 25 -7.77 8.02 12.20
N ASP A 26 -7.17 8.83 13.10
CA ASP A 26 -5.83 9.46 13.01
C ASP A 26 -4.65 8.45 12.87
N LYS A 27 -4.85 7.33 12.19
CA LYS A 27 -3.89 6.26 11.95
C LYS A 27 -3.37 6.37 10.52
N PRO A 28 -2.11 5.97 10.30
CA PRO A 28 -1.58 5.89 8.94
C PRO A 28 -2.40 4.90 8.11
N GLY A 29 -2.76 5.32 6.90
CA GLY A 29 -3.48 4.50 5.93
C GLY A 29 -2.63 3.37 5.39
N ILE A 30 -1.33 3.63 5.26
CA ILE A 30 -0.35 2.64 4.81
C ILE A 30 0.03 1.75 5.98
N ILE A 31 -0.13 0.45 5.78
CA ILE A 31 0.24 -0.59 6.75
C ILE A 31 1.37 -1.49 6.24
N TYR A 32 1.72 -1.38 4.97
CA TYR A 32 2.73 -2.21 4.32
C TYR A 32 3.43 -1.46 3.19
N ILE A 33 4.74 -1.60 3.10
CA ILE A 33 5.53 -1.10 1.97
C ILE A 33 6.57 -2.16 1.64
N ARG A 34 6.71 -2.49 0.36
CA ARG A 34 7.78 -3.34 -0.17
C ARG A 34 8.31 -2.74 -1.46
N ASN A 35 9.60 -2.45 -1.47
CA ASN A 35 10.30 -2.04 -2.66
C ASN A 35 10.97 -3.26 -3.30
N GLU A 36 10.57 -3.60 -4.53
CA GLU A 36 11.21 -4.65 -5.33
C GLU A 36 11.86 -4.01 -6.57
N PRO A 37 12.85 -4.68 -7.19
CA PRO A 37 13.57 -4.10 -8.33
C PRO A 37 12.67 -3.75 -9.52
N GLU A 38 11.57 -4.48 -9.68
CA GLU A 38 10.65 -4.36 -10.81
C GLU A 38 9.35 -3.63 -10.45
N CYS A 39 9.04 -3.48 -9.15
CA CYS A 39 7.77 -2.90 -8.73
C CYS A 39 7.82 -2.39 -7.29
N TYR A 40 6.95 -1.42 -7.00
CA TYR A 40 6.75 -0.90 -5.66
C TYR A 40 5.37 -1.32 -5.16
N THR A 41 5.31 -2.02 -4.04
CA THR A 41 4.05 -2.50 -3.46
C THR A 41 3.72 -1.74 -2.19
N ILE A 42 2.55 -1.13 -2.14
CA ILE A 42 2.03 -0.42 -0.96
C ILE A 42 0.75 -1.11 -0.51
N GLY A 43 0.61 -1.36 0.78
CA GLY A 43 -0.63 -1.88 1.37
C GLY A 43 -1.34 -0.81 2.17
N THR A 44 -2.60 -0.52 1.83
CA THR A 44 -3.48 0.38 2.58
C THR A 44 -4.51 -0.38 3.39
N ARG A 45 -4.97 0.18 4.51
CA ARG A 45 -6.00 -0.47 5.35
C ARG A 45 -7.34 -0.54 4.63
N TYR A 46 -7.71 0.49 3.90
CA TYR A 46 -8.95 0.57 3.14
C TYR A 46 -8.68 0.83 1.66
N TYR A 47 -9.65 0.43 0.84
CA TYR A 47 -9.72 0.79 -0.56
C TYR A 47 -10.36 2.16 -0.70
N ASP A 48 -9.81 2.96 -1.61
CA ASP A 48 -10.31 4.29 -1.93
C ASP A 48 -10.17 4.50 -3.45
N ASP A 49 -11.26 4.91 -4.09
CA ASP A 49 -11.28 5.12 -5.54
C ASP A 49 -10.39 6.30 -5.98
N GLU A 50 -10.14 7.29 -5.12
CA GLU A 50 -9.22 8.38 -5.44
C GLU A 50 -7.78 7.88 -5.55
N ILE A 51 -7.40 6.86 -4.76
CA ILE A 51 -6.10 6.21 -4.92
C ILE A 51 -6.01 5.57 -6.31
N ALA A 52 -7.01 4.78 -6.71
CA ALA A 52 -7.02 4.13 -8.02
C ALA A 52 -6.94 5.15 -9.17
N ASN A 53 -7.77 6.20 -9.13
CA ASN A 53 -7.75 7.26 -10.13
C ASN A 53 -6.41 7.99 -10.19
N TYR A 54 -5.80 8.28 -9.03
CA TYR A 54 -4.47 8.91 -9.00
C TYR A 54 -3.40 8.01 -9.60
N LEU A 55 -3.47 6.71 -9.34
CA LEU A 55 -2.53 5.75 -9.92
C LEU A 55 -2.70 5.64 -11.44
N ASP A 56 -3.92 5.66 -11.96
CA ASP A 56 -4.20 5.65 -13.41
C ASP A 56 -3.63 6.89 -14.13
N GLU A 57 -3.54 8.03 -13.44
CA GLU A 57 -3.00 9.27 -14.01
C GLU A 57 -1.46 9.35 -13.97
N VAL A 58 -0.85 8.76 -12.93
CA VAL A 58 0.56 9.01 -12.58
C VAL A 58 1.45 7.80 -12.87
N VAL A 59 0.89 6.60 -12.92
CA VAL A 59 1.61 5.33 -13.08
C VAL A 59 1.15 4.66 -14.36
N ASP A 60 2.09 4.14 -15.16
CA ASP A 60 1.75 3.54 -16.46
C ASP A 60 1.00 2.20 -16.28
N GLU A 61 1.48 1.36 -15.36
CA GLU A 61 0.83 0.10 -15.00
C GLU A 61 0.75 -0.08 -13.48
N TRP A 62 -0.43 -0.41 -12.97
CA TRP A 62 -0.62 -0.82 -11.58
C TRP A 62 -1.68 -1.91 -11.44
N THR A 63 -1.62 -2.65 -10.33
CA THR A 63 -2.62 -3.66 -9.98
C THR A 63 -3.01 -3.57 -8.51
N GLY A 64 -4.32 -3.55 -8.24
CA GLY A 64 -4.90 -3.58 -6.90
C GLY A 64 -5.44 -4.97 -6.54
N GLU A 65 -5.11 -5.48 -5.35
CA GLU A 65 -5.65 -6.76 -4.85
C GLU A 65 -6.01 -6.68 -3.35
N GLU A 66 -7.16 -7.27 -2.98
CA GLU A 66 -7.51 -7.52 -1.60
C GLU A 66 -6.64 -8.62 -1.00
N SER A 67 -5.93 -8.30 0.07
CA SER A 67 -5.05 -9.25 0.74
C SER A 67 -5.39 -9.38 2.22
N THR A 68 -5.10 -10.54 2.80
CA THR A 68 -5.22 -10.80 4.24
C THR A 68 -3.84 -10.96 4.85
N LEU A 69 -3.43 -10.02 5.70
CA LEU A 69 -2.12 -10.08 6.36
C LEU A 69 -2.31 -10.93 7.60
N LYS A 70 -1.84 -12.18 7.54
CA LYS A 70 -1.74 -13.02 8.74
C LYS A 70 -0.64 -12.43 9.62
N LYS A 71 -1.02 -11.66 10.66
CA LYS A 71 -0.08 -11.26 11.71
C LYS A 71 0.63 -12.51 12.24
N LYS A 72 1.96 -12.56 12.13
CA LYS A 72 2.76 -13.60 12.77
C LYS A 72 2.59 -13.41 14.28
N SER A 73 1.96 -14.37 14.93
CA SER A 73 1.83 -14.41 16.39
C SER A 73 3.22 -14.40 17.01
N LYS A 74 3.59 -13.29 17.67
CA LYS A 74 4.81 -13.24 18.51
C LYS A 74 4.58 -14.17 19.71
N LYS A 75 5.10 -15.40 19.59
CA LYS A 75 5.41 -16.41 20.62
C LYS A 75 4.40 -16.64 21.78
N ARG A 76 3.98 -17.90 21.89
CA ARG A 76 3.52 -18.61 23.11
C ARG A 76 2.25 -18.06 23.79
N SER A 77 1.10 -18.59 23.39
CA SER A 77 0.17 -19.34 24.26
C SER A 77 -1.22 -19.34 23.63
N LYS A 78 -1.84 -20.53 23.63
CA LYS A 78 -3.28 -20.81 23.42
C LYS A 78 -3.93 -20.13 22.21
N LYS A 79 -4.34 -20.97 21.23
CA LYS A 79 -5.41 -20.73 20.23
C LYS A 79 -6.13 -19.38 20.41
N GLN A 80 -5.51 -18.32 19.94
CA GLN A 80 -6.18 -17.06 19.70
C GLN A 80 -6.31 -17.01 18.20
N ASP A 81 -7.56 -16.95 17.75
CA ASP A 81 -7.91 -16.71 16.36
C ASP A 81 -7.02 -15.60 15.82
N LYS A 82 -6.31 -15.94 14.74
CA LYS A 82 -5.48 -14.98 14.03
C LYS A 82 -6.45 -13.94 13.49
N VAL A 83 -6.36 -12.72 13.99
CA VAL A 83 -7.06 -11.59 13.36
C VAL A 83 -6.39 -11.40 12.01
N GLU A 84 -7.04 -11.88 10.95
CA GLU A 84 -6.72 -11.51 9.57
C GLU A 84 -7.13 -10.05 9.42
N GLU A 85 -6.14 -9.15 9.33
CA GLU A 85 -6.41 -7.76 8.98
C GLU A 85 -6.51 -7.74 7.45
N LEU A 86 -7.71 -7.50 6.94
CA LEU A 86 -7.96 -7.23 5.52
C LEU A 86 -7.32 -5.88 5.17
N TYR A 87 -6.67 -5.84 4.02
CA TYR A 87 -5.99 -4.65 3.53
C TYR A 87 -5.86 -4.74 2.00
N TYR A 88 -5.69 -3.61 1.34
CA TYR A 88 -5.58 -3.53 -0.12
C TYR A 88 -4.12 -3.33 -0.50
N LEU A 89 -3.63 -4.19 -1.39
CA LEU A 89 -2.29 -4.11 -1.96
C LEU A 89 -2.36 -3.42 -3.31
N TRP A 90 -1.48 -2.44 -3.49
CA TRP A 90 -1.28 -1.68 -4.71
C TRP A 90 0.12 -1.97 -5.20
N LYS A 91 0.24 -2.69 -6.32
CA LYS A 91 1.51 -2.98 -6.97
C LYS A 91 1.68 -2.00 -8.13
N LEU A 92 2.75 -1.22 -8.08
CA LEU A 92 3.04 -0.13 -9.00
C LEU A 92 4.25 -0.50 -9.84
N THR A 93 4.10 -0.41 -11.15
CA THR A 93 5.20 -0.54 -12.11
C THR A 93 5.50 0.86 -12.62
N LEU A 94 6.58 1.46 -12.12
CA LEU A 94 6.99 2.80 -12.53
C LEU A 94 7.93 2.69 -13.73
N PRO A 95 7.76 3.53 -14.77
CA PRO A 95 8.64 3.52 -15.93
C PRO A 95 10.07 3.96 -15.54
N GLU A 96 11.07 3.25 -16.08
CA GLU A 96 12.50 3.62 -16.02
C GLU A 96 12.82 4.96 -16.67
#